data_AF-A0AAE3L3F7-F1
#
_entry.id   AF-A0AAE3L3F7-F1
#
_cell.length_a   1.000
_cell.length_b   1.000
_cell.length_c   1.000
_cell.angle_alpha   90.00
_cell.angle_beta   90.00
_cell.angle_gamma   90.00
#
_symmetry.space_group_name_H-M   'P 1'
#
loop_
_entity.id
_entity.type
_entity.pdbx_description
1 polymer ?
#
loop_
_entity_poly.entity_id
_entity_poly.type
_entity_poly.pdbx_seq_one_letter_code
_entity_poly.pdbx_strand_id
1 'polypeptide(L)'
;MQKLLSAVVFTAMLAPGVALAGAGAGGGAPGGDPMDRLAEQLGLSDDQKSEIEGIIQEQREKQMELQQQTQEDINNVLTADQRDQLEEMQRQRQEQMRKRMEQMQKEQGGGGTPPPQ
;
A
#
# COMPACT_ATOMS: atom_id res chain seq x y z
N MET A 1 40.22 -4.31 2.70
CA MET A 1 39.84 -4.29 1.27
C MET A 1 38.89 -3.12 1.07
N GLN A 2 39.36 -2.16 0.29
CA GLN A 2 38.83 -0.83 -0.01
C GLN A 2 37.88 -0.91 -1.20
N LYS A 3 36.71 -0.23 -1.16
CA LYS A 3 36.06 0.60 -2.21
C LYS A 3 34.92 1.41 -1.52
N LEU A 4 35.19 2.60 -0.97
CA LEU A 4 35.08 3.93 -1.60
C LEU A 4 33.72 4.25 -2.24
N LEU A 5 33.02 5.19 -1.60
CA LEU A 5 32.31 6.36 -2.15
C LEU A 5 31.45 6.18 -3.42
N SER A 6 30.15 6.43 -3.27
CA SER A 6 29.37 7.18 -4.26
C SER A 6 28.22 7.91 -3.56
N ALA A 7 28.56 9.01 -2.90
CA ALA A 7 27.61 10.09 -2.66
C ALA A 7 27.39 10.80 -4.00
N VAL A 8 26.24 10.56 -4.65
CA VAL A 8 25.81 11.40 -5.77
C VAL A 8 24.82 12.41 -5.22
N VAL A 9 25.37 13.58 -4.89
CA VAL A 9 24.60 14.81 -4.73
C VAL A 9 24.09 15.20 -6.11
N PHE A 10 22.80 14.99 -6.39
CA PHE A 10 22.17 15.52 -7.59
C PHE A 10 21.67 16.94 -7.28
N THR A 11 22.51 17.94 -7.57
CA THR A 11 22.09 19.34 -7.54
C THR A 11 21.21 19.61 -8.77
N ALA A 12 19.89 19.45 -8.62
CA ALA A 12 18.93 19.84 -9.65
C ALA A 12 18.78 21.39 -9.64
N MET A 13 19.31 22.01 -10.69
CA MET A 13 19.16 23.44 -10.97
C MET A 13 17.70 23.75 -11.31
N LEU A 14 17.11 24.73 -10.61
CA LEU A 14 15.73 25.20 -10.80
C LEU A 14 15.53 25.89 -12.16
N ALA A 15 14.44 25.56 -12.86
CA ALA A 15 13.80 26.41 -13.86
C ALA A 15 12.31 26.62 -13.48
N PRO A 16 11.82 27.86 -13.35
CA PRO A 16 10.44 28.13 -12.96
C PRO A 16 9.48 28.14 -14.16
N GLY A 17 8.30 27.53 -13.98
CA GLY A 17 7.05 27.99 -14.61
C GLY A 17 6.41 27.08 -15.66
N VAL A 18 5.46 26.24 -15.22
CA VAL A 18 4.23 25.96 -15.99
C VAL A 18 3.06 25.93 -15.01
N ALA A 19 2.16 26.90 -15.11
CA ALA A 19 0.83 26.79 -14.53
C ALA A 19 0.02 25.87 -15.45
N LEU A 20 -0.40 24.69 -14.95
CA LEU A 20 -1.43 23.89 -15.56
C LEU A 20 -2.68 23.97 -14.69
N ALA A 21 -3.61 24.79 -15.19
CA ALA A 21 -5.01 24.76 -14.83
C ALA A 21 -5.59 23.34 -15.06
N GLY A 22 -6.62 23.02 -14.29
CA GLY A 22 -7.07 21.67 -14.02
C GLY A 22 -7.49 20.82 -15.22
N ALA A 23 -7.42 19.50 -15.02
CA ALA A 23 -8.20 18.50 -15.73
C ALA A 23 -8.13 17.17 -14.96
N GLY A 24 -9.26 16.45 -14.91
CA GLY A 24 -9.31 15.01 -14.61
C GLY A 24 -9.75 14.69 -13.19
N ALA A 25 -11.04 14.68 -12.87
CA ALA A 25 -11.94 13.57 -13.19
C ALA A 25 -11.36 12.21 -12.77
N GLY A 26 -11.96 11.62 -11.73
CA GLY A 26 -11.66 10.28 -11.28
C GLY A 26 -11.72 9.28 -12.43
N GLY A 27 -10.61 8.58 -12.64
CA GLY A 27 -10.48 7.50 -13.60
C GLY A 27 -9.50 6.50 -13.04
N GLY A 28 -10.02 5.52 -12.30
CA GLY A 28 -9.23 4.37 -11.87
C GLY A 28 -8.77 3.61 -13.12
N ALA A 29 -7.49 3.72 -13.45
CA ALA A 29 -6.89 2.92 -14.51
C ALA A 29 -6.82 1.43 -14.09
N PRO A 30 -7.04 0.49 -15.03
CA PRO A 30 -7.26 -0.95 -14.80
C PRO A 30 -6.07 -1.68 -14.17
N GLY A 31 -6.34 -2.53 -13.18
CA GLY A 31 -5.39 -3.14 -12.25
C GLY A 31 -4.11 -3.73 -12.85
N GLY A 32 -3.01 -3.02 -12.65
CA GLY A 32 -1.63 -3.52 -12.76
C GLY A 32 -0.90 -3.20 -11.45
N ASP A 33 0.26 -3.84 -11.23
CA ASP A 33 1.06 -3.58 -10.03
C ASP A 33 1.39 -2.07 -9.94
N PRO A 34 1.12 -1.41 -8.80
CA PRO A 34 1.46 0.01 -8.63
C PRO A 34 2.94 0.32 -8.91
N MET A 35 3.83 -0.63 -8.66
CA MET A 35 5.27 -0.49 -8.87
C MET A 35 5.63 -0.53 -10.36
N ASP A 36 4.94 -1.34 -11.17
CA ASP A 36 5.11 -1.36 -12.62
C ASP A 36 4.72 -0.03 -13.25
N ARG A 37 3.61 0.57 -12.80
CA ARG A 37 3.20 1.90 -13.27
C ARG A 37 4.20 2.98 -12.89
N LEU A 38 4.73 2.92 -11.67
CA LEU A 38 5.74 3.86 -11.19
C LEU A 38 7.04 3.72 -11.99
N ALA A 39 7.43 2.48 -12.27
CA ALA A 39 8.58 2.17 -13.10
C ALA A 39 8.46 2.72 -14.52
N GLU A 40 7.31 2.54 -15.17
CA GLU A 40 7.06 3.09 -16.50
C GLU A 40 7.07 4.63 -16.49
N GLN A 41 6.42 5.26 -15.51
CA GLN A 41 6.32 6.72 -15.42
C GLN A 41 7.67 7.40 -15.16
N LEU A 42 8.56 6.75 -14.39
CA LEU A 42 9.86 7.30 -14.02
C LEU A 42 11.02 6.73 -14.86
N GLY A 43 10.75 5.78 -15.75
CA GLY A 43 11.77 5.10 -16.55
C GLY A 43 12.77 4.31 -15.69
N LEU A 44 12.28 3.60 -14.68
CA LEU A 44 13.13 2.83 -13.78
C LEU A 44 13.71 1.59 -14.47
N SER A 45 15.01 1.37 -14.28
CA SER A 45 15.68 0.12 -14.63
C SER A 45 15.26 -1.04 -13.71
N ASP A 46 15.49 -2.27 -14.15
CA ASP A 46 15.15 -3.47 -13.37
C ASP A 46 15.89 -3.51 -12.02
N ASP A 47 17.15 -3.08 -11.99
CA ASP A 47 17.93 -2.98 -10.75
C ASP A 47 17.28 -1.99 -9.76
N GLN A 48 16.81 -0.83 -10.24
CA GLN A 48 16.12 0.16 -9.40
C GLN A 48 14.77 -0.36 -8.89
N LYS A 49 14.03 -1.12 -9.70
CA LYS A 49 12.79 -1.75 -9.24
C LYS A 49 13.07 -2.73 -8.10
N SER A 50 14.07 -3.59 -8.27
CA SER A 50 14.45 -4.59 -7.27
C SER A 50 14.88 -3.93 -5.95
N GLU A 51 15.64 -2.83 -6.00
CA GLU A 51 16.00 -2.07 -4.80
C GLU A 51 14.75 -1.49 -4.08
N ILE A 52 13.82 -0.91 -4.83
CA ILE A 52 12.59 -0.34 -4.26
C ILE A 52 11.71 -1.44 -3.66
N GLU A 53 11.56 -2.58 -4.33
CA GLU A 53 10.84 -3.74 -3.78
C GLU A 53 11.44 -4.20 -2.46
N GLY A 54 12.77 -4.26 -2.36
CA GLY A 54 13.47 -4.55 -1.11
C GLY A 54 13.13 -3.56 0.00
N ILE A 55 13.15 -2.26 -0.29
CA ILE A 55 12.78 -1.20 0.66
C ILE A 55 11.31 -1.36 1.12
N ILE A 56 10.40 -1.62 0.19
CA ILE A 56 8.97 -1.80 0.51
C ILE A 56 8.76 -3.05 1.37
N GLN A 57 9.45 -4.15 1.08
CA GLN A 57 9.36 -5.39 1.87
C GLN A 57 9.85 -5.17 3.30
N GLU A 58 11.03 -4.57 3.48
CA GLU A 58 11.57 -4.24 4.80
C GLU A 58 10.60 -3.33 5.59
N GLN A 59 10.01 -2.34 4.92
CA GLN A 59 9.05 -1.45 5.56
C GLN A 59 7.74 -2.17 5.94
N ARG A 60 7.27 -3.13 5.14
CA ARG A 60 6.09 -3.94 5.47
C ARG A 60 6.34 -4.78 6.71
N GLU A 61 7.51 -5.39 6.85
CA GLU A 61 7.87 -6.17 8.04
C GLU A 61 7.84 -5.32 9.30
N LYS A 62 8.52 -4.16 9.28
CA LYS A 62 8.50 -3.18 10.39
C LYS A 62 7.09 -2.71 10.72
N GLN A 63 6.27 -2.48 9.70
CA GLN A 63 4.89 -2.06 9.90
C GLN A 63 4.03 -3.16 10.53
N MET A 64 4.21 -4.43 10.16
CA MET A 64 3.50 -5.55 10.77
C MET A 64 3.86 -5.70 12.26
N GLU A 65 5.12 -5.54 12.61
CA GLU A 65 5.57 -5.55 14.01
C GLU A 65 4.94 -4.39 14.80
N LEU A 66 5.02 -3.17 14.26
CA LEU A 66 4.43 -1.98 14.89
C LEU A 66 2.91 -2.12 15.06
N GLN A 67 2.21 -2.72 14.08
CA GLN A 67 0.77 -2.97 14.18
C GLN A 67 0.42 -3.98 15.27
N GLN A 68 1.22 -5.04 15.45
CA GLN A 68 1.02 -6.02 16.52
C GLN A 68 1.23 -5.36 17.89
N GLN A 69 2.35 -4.65 18.05
CA GLN A 69 2.65 -3.92 19.29
C GLN A 69 1.55 -2.92 19.63
N THR A 70 1.09 -2.14 18.65
CA THR A 70 0.00 -1.17 18.85
C THR A 70 -1.28 -1.85 19.31
N GLN A 71 -1.62 -3.03 18.75
CA GLN A 71 -2.79 -3.79 19.17
C GLN A 71 -2.66 -4.30 20.61
N GLU A 72 -1.48 -4.79 21.00
CA GLU A 72 -1.21 -5.21 22.37
C GLU A 72 -1.33 -4.04 23.35
N ASP A 73 -0.74 -2.89 23.03
CA ASP A 73 -0.79 -1.67 23.85
C ASP A 73 -2.23 -1.17 24.03
N ILE A 74 -3.04 -1.18 22.95
CA ILE A 74 -4.47 -0.87 23.02
C ILE A 74 -5.17 -1.88 23.93
N ASN A 75 -4.96 -3.17 23.73
CA ASN A 75 -5.63 -4.18 24.56
C ASN A 75 -5.29 -4.00 26.04
N ASN A 76 -4.04 -3.70 26.38
CA ASN A 76 -3.58 -3.51 27.75
C ASN A 76 -4.29 -2.37 28.50
N VAL A 77 -4.76 -1.33 27.80
CA VAL A 77 -5.50 -0.22 28.43
C VAL A 77 -7.01 -0.41 28.49
N LEU A 78 -7.55 -1.37 27.73
CA LEU A 78 -8.98 -1.68 27.71
C LEU A 78 -9.40 -2.59 28.87
N THR A 79 -10.62 -2.37 29.37
CA THR A 79 -11.29 -3.33 30.26
C THR A 79 -11.72 -4.59 29.50
N ALA A 80 -12.06 -5.67 30.21
CA ALA A 80 -12.56 -6.90 29.61
C ALA A 80 -13.77 -6.64 28.69
N ASP A 81 -14.79 -5.96 29.21
CA ASP A 81 -16.00 -5.64 28.43
C ASP A 81 -15.70 -4.80 27.17
N GLN A 82 -14.72 -3.88 27.24
CA GLN A 82 -14.31 -3.08 26.10
C GLN A 82 -13.54 -3.89 25.04
N ARG A 83 -12.74 -4.87 25.46
CA ARG A 83 -12.08 -5.82 24.54
C ARG A 83 -13.11 -6.68 23.83
N ASP A 84 -14.10 -7.20 24.54
CA ASP A 84 -15.18 -7.99 23.95
C ASP A 84 -15.96 -7.18 22.90
N GLN A 85 -16.25 -5.91 23.19
CA GLN A 85 -16.86 -4.98 22.23
C GLN A 85 -15.97 -4.73 21.01
N LEU A 86 -14.66 -4.56 21.21
CA LEU A 86 -13.71 -4.37 20.12
C LEU A 86 -13.66 -5.59 19.20
N GLU A 87 -13.59 -6.80 19.76
CA GLU A 87 -13.61 -8.06 19.01
C GLU A 87 -14.90 -8.25 18.22
N GLU A 88 -16.05 -7.89 18.80
CA GLU A 88 -17.34 -7.93 18.11
C GLU A 88 -17.38 -6.94 16.93
N MET A 89 -16.92 -5.70 17.12
CA MET A 89 -16.82 -4.73 16.03
C MET A 89 -15.90 -5.21 14.90
N GLN A 90 -14.78 -5.85 15.24
CA GLN A 90 -13.86 -6.43 14.25
C GLN A 90 -14.53 -7.56 13.46
N ARG A 91 -15.23 -8.48 14.13
CA ARG A 91 -15.99 -9.55 13.48
C ARG A 91 -17.05 -9.01 12.52
N GLN A 92 -17.84 -8.04 12.96
CA GLN A 92 -18.86 -7.40 12.11
C GLN A 92 -18.25 -6.74 10.88
N ARG A 93 -17.11 -6.05 11.05
CA ARG A 93 -16.38 -5.46 9.92
C ARG A 93 -15.92 -6.53 8.94
N GLN A 94 -15.34 -7.64 9.42
CA GLN A 94 -14.90 -8.75 8.57
C GLN A 94 -16.07 -9.38 7.80
N GLU A 95 -17.21 -9.58 8.44
CA GLU A 95 -18.40 -10.10 7.77
C GLU A 95 -18.94 -9.14 6.70
N GLN A 96 -18.98 -7.84 6.99
CA GLN A 96 -19.39 -6.82 6.02
C GLN A 96 -18.44 -6.82 4.82
N MET A 97 -17.13 -6.90 5.06
CA MET A 97 -16.13 -7.02 3.98
C MET A 97 -16.33 -8.30 3.18
N ARG A 98 -16.58 -9.44 3.84
CA ARG A 98 -16.86 -10.72 3.14
C ARG A 98 -18.12 -10.62 2.28
N LYS A 99 -19.21 -10.07 2.81
CA LYS A 99 -20.45 -9.83 2.06
C LYS A 99 -20.22 -8.93 0.85
N ARG A 100 -19.45 -7.86 1.01
CA ARG A 100 -19.08 -6.96 -0.09
C ARG A 100 -18.24 -7.68 -1.15
N MET A 101 -17.28 -8.51 -0.74
CA MET A 101 -16.48 -9.34 -1.65
C MET A 101 -17.35 -10.37 -2.39
N GLU A 102 -18.31 -11.00 -1.71
CA GLU A 102 -19.26 -11.93 -2.32
C GLU A 102 -20.18 -11.21 -3.32
N GLN A 103 -20.66 -10.01 -3.00
CA GLN A 103 -21.45 -9.18 -3.92
C GLN A 103 -20.64 -8.80 -5.14
N MET A 104 -19.41 -8.30 -4.94
CA MET A 104 -18.50 -7.96 -6.04
C MET A 104 -18.18 -9.18 -6.90
N GLN A 105 -18.05 -10.39 -6.33
CA GLN A 105 -17.88 -11.62 -7.11
C GLN A 105 -19.12 -12.02 -7.88
N LYS A 106 -20.32 -11.80 -7.33
CA LYS A 106 -21.59 -12.04 -8.05
C LYS A 106 -21.79 -11.04 -9.19
N GLU A 107 -21.40 -9.79 -9.00
CA GLU A 107 -21.44 -8.73 -10.01
C GLU A 107 -20.31 -8.89 -11.06
N GLN A 108 -19.10 -9.25 -10.65
CA GLN A 108 -17.96 -9.60 -11.51
C GLN A 108 -18.02 -11.04 -12.06
N GLY A 109 -19.05 -11.82 -11.72
CA GLY A 109 -19.47 -12.98 -12.51
C GLY A 109 -19.94 -12.61 -13.92
N GLY A 110 -20.05 -11.31 -14.23
CA GLY A 110 -20.08 -10.73 -15.58
C GLY A 110 -18.72 -10.27 -16.13
N GLY A 111 -17.61 -10.42 -15.40
CA GLY A 111 -16.24 -10.14 -15.82
C GLY A 111 -15.34 -9.51 -14.73
N GLY A 112 -14.54 -10.30 -14.01
CA GLY A 112 -13.47 -9.79 -13.16
C GLY A 112 -12.91 -10.83 -12.18
N THR A 113 -11.58 -10.93 -12.13
CA THR A 113 -10.74 -12.04 -11.62
C THR A 113 -10.93 -12.44 -10.15
N PRO A 114 -10.78 -13.75 -9.80
CA PRO A 114 -10.90 -14.26 -8.43
C PRO A 114 -9.73 -13.81 -7.52
N PRO A 115 -9.95 -13.67 -6.20
CA PRO A 115 -8.89 -13.34 -5.24
C PRO A 115 -7.91 -14.51 -5.06
N PRO A 116 -6.62 -14.23 -4.74
CA PRO A 116 -5.62 -15.27 -4.50
C PRO A 116 -5.98 -16.12 -3.28
N GLN A 117 -5.81 -17.44 -3.44
CA GLN A 117 -6.06 -18.49 -2.43
C GLN A 117 -4.98 -18.52 -1.35
#